data_AF-A0A849TCI9-F1
#
_entry.id   AF-A0A849TCI9-F1
#
_cell.length_a   1.000
_cell.length_b   1.000
_cell.length_c   1.000
_cell.angle_alpha   90.00
_cell.angle_beta   90.00
_cell.angle_gamma   90.00
#
_symmetry.space_group_name_H-M   'P 1'
#
loop_
_entity.id
_entity.type
_entity.pdbx_description
1 polymer ?
#
loop_
_entity_poly.entity_id
_entity_poly.type
_entity_poly.pdbx_seq_one_letter_code
_entity_poly.pdbx_strand_id
1 'polypeptide(L)'
;FWALAQGDVKRVGLTLLAIDDGIDTGPMYGTYTYSFDEVGETHHRIQLRCLTENLDPIATKLLAIYHGKAIPLDTTDHHSAVWGQPWLSKHLSWKRAARLRARAAIPAALKGQTS
;
A
#
# COMPACT_ATOMS: atom_id res chain seq x y z
N PHE A 1 0.83 3.60 7.56
CA PHE A 1 1.42 4.90 7.99
C PHE A 1 2.86 5.07 7.51
N TRP A 2 3.77 4.15 7.85
CA TRP A 2 5.22 4.35 7.63
C TRP A 2 5.64 4.47 6.17
N ALA A 3 5.09 3.66 5.26
CA ALA A 3 5.36 3.81 3.82
C ALA A 3 5.06 5.24 3.32
N LEU A 4 3.90 5.79 3.71
CA LEU A 4 3.51 7.16 3.42
C LEU A 4 4.47 8.19 4.05
N ALA A 5 4.87 7.96 5.31
CA ALA A 5 5.80 8.84 6.02
C ALA A 5 7.22 8.84 5.47
N GLN A 6 7.63 7.76 4.80
CA GLN A 6 8.91 7.67 4.09
C GLN A 6 8.81 8.13 2.62
N GLY A 7 7.61 8.51 2.17
CA GLY A 7 7.37 8.89 0.77
C GLY A 7 7.34 7.71 -0.20
N ASP A 8 7.31 6.47 0.30
CA ASP A 8 7.19 5.26 -0.51
C ASP A 8 5.72 4.99 -0.86
N VAL A 9 5.12 5.90 -1.63
CA VAL A 9 3.70 5.87 -1.99
C VAL A 9 3.35 4.68 -2.89
N LYS A 10 4.33 4.11 -3.60
CA LYS A 10 4.13 2.97 -4.52
C LYS A 10 3.97 1.64 -3.79
N ARG A 11 4.48 1.54 -2.55
CA ARG A 11 4.42 0.32 -1.75
C ARG A 11 3.38 0.38 -0.63
N VAL A 12 2.43 1.31 -0.72
CA VAL A 12 1.28 1.38 0.19
C VAL A 12 0.23 0.39 -0.30
N GLY A 13 -0.10 -0.60 0.54
CA GLY A 13 -1.05 -1.64 0.17
C GLY A 13 -1.38 -2.58 1.32
N LEU A 14 -2.06 -3.66 0.96
CA LEU A 14 -2.41 -4.80 1.79
C LEU A 14 -1.76 -6.05 1.21
N THR A 15 -1.26 -6.92 2.07
CA THR A 15 -0.72 -8.22 1.70
C THR A 15 -1.67 -9.32 2.17
N LEU A 16 -1.94 -10.29 1.29
CA LEU A 16 -2.55 -11.55 1.67
C LEU A 16 -1.42 -12.59 1.82
N LEU A 17 -1.25 -13.14 3.02
CA LEU A 17 -0.23 -14.13 3.35
C LEU A 17 -0.82 -15.27 4.17
N ALA A 18 -0.20 -16.43 4.15
CA ALA A 18 -0.51 -17.51 5.08
C ALA A 18 0.12 -17.25 6.45
N ILE A 19 -0.54 -17.71 7.51
CA ILE A 19 -0.02 -17.62 8.88
C ILE A 19 1.08 -18.66 9.06
N ASP A 20 2.18 -18.25 9.67
CA ASP A 20 3.27 -19.09 10.18
C ASP A 20 3.67 -18.62 11.60
N ASP A 21 4.77 -19.16 12.13
CA ASP A 21 5.22 -18.86 13.50
C ASP A 21 5.85 -17.44 13.64
N GLY A 22 6.14 -16.77 12.53
CA GLY A 22 6.72 -15.44 12.53
C GLY A 22 5.69 -14.32 12.42
N ILE A 23 6.17 -13.08 12.51
CA ILE A 23 5.33 -11.89 12.35
C ILE A 23 5.38 -11.47 10.88
N ASP A 24 4.27 -11.69 10.16
CA ASP A 24 4.12 -11.36 8.74
C ASP A 24 5.19 -12.02 7.83
N THR A 25 5.63 -13.24 8.16
CA THR A 25 6.70 -13.95 7.40
C THR A 25 6.21 -15.06 6.48
N GLY A 26 4.96 -15.51 6.64
CA GLY A 26 4.46 -16.62 5.85
C GLY A 26 4.33 -16.32 4.35
N PRO A 27 4.12 -17.37 3.52
CA PRO A 27 4.04 -17.23 2.06
C PRO A 27 3.00 -16.20 1.62
N MET A 28 3.41 -15.25 0.79
CA MET A 28 2.53 -14.22 0.23
C MET A 28 1.75 -14.77 -0.96
N TYR A 29 0.46 -14.47 -1.07
CA TYR A 29 -0.41 -14.89 -2.19
C TYR A 29 -0.93 -13.74 -3.05
N GLY A 30 -0.78 -12.50 -2.58
CA GLY A 30 -1.21 -11.31 -3.29
C GLY A 30 -0.83 -10.03 -2.57
N THR A 31 -0.63 -8.97 -3.35
CA THR A 31 -0.52 -7.59 -2.88
C THR A 31 -1.62 -6.76 -3.54
N TYR A 32 -2.25 -5.89 -2.76
CA TYR A 32 -3.41 -5.12 -3.18
C TYR A 32 -3.18 -3.66 -2.82
N THR A 33 -3.54 -2.77 -3.74
CA THR A 33 -3.46 -1.34 -3.56
C THR A 33 -4.64 -0.68 -4.25
N TYR A 34 -4.76 0.63 -4.13
CA TYR A 34 -5.76 1.41 -4.86
C TYR A 34 -5.24 2.83 -5.03
N SER A 35 -5.86 3.60 -5.93
CA SER A 35 -5.52 5.01 -6.16
C SER A 35 -6.04 5.89 -5.01
N PHE A 36 -5.28 5.96 -3.91
CA PHE A 36 -5.62 6.77 -2.74
C PHE A 36 -5.28 8.25 -2.90
N ASP A 37 -6.06 9.12 -2.26
CA ASP A 37 -5.73 10.54 -2.11
C ASP A 37 -4.85 10.76 -0.87
N GLU A 38 -3.54 10.89 -1.13
CA GLU A 38 -2.54 11.11 -0.07
C GLU A 38 -2.78 12.40 0.74
N VAL A 39 -3.43 13.41 0.16
CA VAL A 39 -3.62 14.72 0.78
C VAL A 39 -4.91 14.77 1.59
N GLY A 40 -6.02 14.27 1.04
CA GLY A 40 -7.33 14.29 1.70
C GLY A 40 -7.58 13.10 2.63
N GLU A 41 -6.96 11.94 2.38
CA GLU A 41 -7.24 10.74 3.17
C GLU A 41 -6.32 10.60 4.39
N THR A 42 -6.87 10.01 5.45
CA THR A 42 -6.11 9.58 6.62
C THR A 42 -5.52 8.20 6.37
N HIS A 43 -4.43 7.86 7.06
CA HIS A 43 -3.82 6.53 6.90
C HIS A 43 -4.76 5.37 7.31
N HIS A 44 -5.67 5.60 8.27
CA HIS A 44 -6.71 4.62 8.62
C HIS A 44 -7.70 4.39 7.47
N ARG A 45 -8.16 5.48 6.83
CA ARG A 45 -9.04 5.38 5.65
C ARG A 45 -8.33 4.68 4.50
N ILE A 46 -7.05 5.00 4.28
CA ILE A 46 -6.23 4.32 3.27
C ILE A 46 -6.14 2.83 3.54
N GLN A 47 -5.81 2.43 4.77
CA GLN A 47 -5.73 1.02 5.14
C GLN A 47 -7.07 0.29 4.94
N LEU A 48 -8.18 0.88 5.37
CA LEU A 48 -9.52 0.30 5.18
C LEU A 48 -9.86 0.15 3.71
N ARG A 49 -9.60 1.18 2.90
CA ARG A 49 -9.92 1.16 1.47
C ARG A 49 -9.03 0.23 0.66
N CYS A 50 -7.77 0.00 1.06
CA CYS A 50 -6.95 -1.05 0.46
C CYS A 50 -7.66 -2.42 0.50
N LEU A 51 -8.41 -2.71 1.56
CA LEU A 51 -9.24 -3.91 1.66
C LEU A 51 -10.54 -3.77 0.84
N THR A 52 -11.34 -2.73 1.10
CA THR A 52 -12.69 -2.64 0.54
C THR A 52 -12.74 -2.45 -0.97
N GLU A 53 -11.74 -1.77 -1.55
CA GLU A 53 -11.61 -1.59 -3.01
C GLU A 53 -11.12 -2.87 -3.72
N ASN A 54 -10.66 -3.87 -2.96
CA ASN A 54 -10.06 -5.10 -3.49
C ASN A 54 -10.81 -6.36 -3.04
N LEU A 55 -12.07 -6.27 -2.59
CA LEU A 55 -12.81 -7.42 -2.07
C LEU A 55 -12.96 -8.55 -3.09
N ASP A 56 -13.31 -8.24 -4.34
CA ASP A 56 -13.49 -9.23 -5.40
C ASP A 56 -12.20 -10.00 -5.74
N PRO A 57 -11.05 -9.35 -6.01
CA PRO A 57 -9.81 -10.08 -6.27
C PRO A 57 -9.29 -10.81 -5.03
N ILE A 58 -9.50 -10.29 -3.82
CA ILE A 58 -9.18 -11.00 -2.57
C ILE A 58 -10.03 -12.27 -2.44
N ALA A 59 -11.35 -12.18 -2.64
CA ALA A 59 -12.25 -13.32 -2.58
C ALA A 59 -11.87 -14.39 -3.61
N THR A 60 -11.58 -13.97 -4.84
CA THR A 60 -11.09 -14.85 -5.91
C THR A 60 -9.81 -15.57 -5.50
N LYS A 61 -8.85 -14.85 -4.91
CA LYS A 61 -7.59 -15.45 -4.45
C LYS A 61 -7.80 -16.42 -3.29
N LEU A 62 -8.67 -16.09 -2.33
CA LEU A 62 -9.01 -16.96 -1.21
C LEU A 62 -9.64 -18.27 -1.68
N LEU A 63 -10.55 -18.22 -2.66
CA LEU A 63 -11.12 -19.44 -3.26
C LEU A 63 -10.06 -20.28 -3.97
N ALA A 64 -9.11 -19.64 -4.68
CA ALA A 64 -8.00 -20.36 -5.30
C ALA A 64 -7.08 -21.04 -4.27
N ILE A 65 -6.84 -20.39 -3.12
CA ILE A 65 -6.10 -20.98 -1.99
C ILE A 65 -6.86 -22.17 -1.43
N TYR A 66 -8.16 -22.02 -1.17
CA TYR A 66 -9.03 -23.09 -0.66
C TYR A 66 -9.02 -24.33 -1.56
N HIS A 67 -9.02 -24.14 -2.88
CA HIS A 67 -8.94 -25.24 -3.85
C HIS A 67 -7.52 -25.78 -4.08
N GLY A 68 -6.50 -25.30 -3.36
CA GLY A 68 -5.11 -25.72 -3.54
C GLY A 68 -4.49 -25.29 -4.88
N LYS A 69 -5.04 -24.27 -5.53
CA LYS A 69 -4.62 -23.78 -6.86
C LYS A 69 -3.76 -22.53 -6.81
N ALA A 70 -3.74 -21.83 -5.68
CA ALA A 70 -2.95 -20.60 -5.54
C ALA A 70 -1.47 -20.94 -5.32
N ILE A 71 -0.59 -20.28 -6.09
CA ILE A 71 0.85 -20.35 -5.92
C ILE A 71 1.29 -19.10 -5.16
N PRO A 72 2.13 -19.24 -4.11
CA PRO A 72 2.73 -18.09 -3.45
C PRO A 72 3.57 -17.25 -4.41
N LEU A 73 3.62 -15.94 -4.16
CA LEU A 73 4.51 -15.02 -4.85
C LEU A 73 5.95 -15.29 -4.43
N ASP A 74 6.87 -15.17 -5.38
CA ASP A 74 8.30 -15.14 -5.09
C ASP A 74 8.64 -13.81 -4.40
N THR A 75 9.24 -13.89 -3.21
CA THR A 75 9.61 -12.77 -2.37
C THR A 75 11.11 -12.67 -2.13
N THR A 76 11.92 -13.41 -2.89
CA THR A 76 13.38 -13.50 -2.68
C THR A 76 14.08 -12.13 -2.72
N ASP A 77 13.58 -11.20 -3.53
CA ASP A 77 14.12 -9.84 -3.66
C ASP A 77 13.40 -8.80 -2.77
N HIS A 78 12.52 -9.24 -1.86
CA HIS A 78 11.78 -8.33 -0.99
C HIS A 78 12.61 -7.97 0.24
N HIS A 79 12.85 -6.67 0.41
CA HIS A 79 13.46 -6.15 1.64
C HIS A 79 12.41 -5.99 2.74
N SER A 80 12.65 -6.61 3.90
CA SER A 80 11.82 -6.44 5.08
C SER A 80 12.28 -5.22 5.91
N ALA A 81 11.32 -4.56 6.55
CA ALA A 81 11.59 -3.49 7.50
C ALA A 81 10.52 -3.50 8.59
N VAL A 82 10.95 -3.35 9.85
CA VAL A 82 10.06 -3.27 11.00
C VAL A 82 10.02 -1.85 11.51
N TRP A 83 8.82 -1.35 11.81
CA TRP A 83 8.63 0.02 12.24
C TRP A 83 7.90 0.05 13.59
N GLY A 84 8.39 0.89 14.50
CA GLY A 84 7.77 1.11 15.82
C GLY A 84 6.53 2.00 15.77
N GLN A 85 6.13 2.48 16.96
CA GLN A 85 4.96 3.34 17.14
C GLN A 85 5.03 4.62 16.30
N PRO A 86 3.93 5.06 15.67
CA PRO A 86 3.87 6.32 14.93
C PRO A 86 4.15 7.56 15.79
N TRP A 87 4.78 8.57 15.19
CA TRP A 87 5.10 9.85 15.84
C TRP A 87 4.35 11.00 15.17
N LEU A 88 3.90 11.99 15.94
CA LEU A 88 3.24 13.18 15.41
C LEU A 88 4.14 13.94 14.43
N SER A 89 5.44 14.06 14.72
CA SER A 89 6.41 14.73 13.85
C SER A 89 6.50 14.07 12.47
N LYS A 90 6.47 12.73 12.41
CA LYS A 90 6.45 11.96 11.16
C LYS A 90 5.14 12.17 10.40
N HIS A 91 4.02 12.27 11.10
CA HIS A 91 2.73 12.60 10.48
C HIS A 91 2.74 13.99 9.82
N LEU A 92 3.24 15.01 10.54
CA LEU A 92 3.31 16.37 9.99
C LEU A 92 4.26 16.48 8.80
N SER A 93 5.44 15.83 8.89
CA SER A 93 6.41 15.75 7.79
C SER A 93 5.79 15.11 6.55
N TRP A 94 5.11 13.98 6.74
CA TRP A 94 4.37 13.30 5.68
C TRP A 94 3.35 14.21 5.00
N LYS A 95 2.44 14.84 5.75
CA LYS A 95 1.39 15.69 5.15
C LYS A 95 1.97 16.91 4.43
N ARG A 96 3.08 17.46 4.91
CA ARG A 96 3.81 18.52 4.19
C ARG A 96 4.35 18.00 2.85
N ALA A 97 5.01 16.84 2.85
CA ALA A 97 5.56 16.22 1.65
C ALA A 97 4.47 15.84 0.62
N ALA A 98 3.33 15.29 1.08
CA ALA A 98 2.19 14.97 0.24
C ALA A 98 1.65 16.21 -0.51
N ARG A 99 1.50 17.34 0.20
CA ARG A 99 1.07 18.61 -0.41
C ARG A 99 2.07 19.13 -1.43
N LEU A 100 3.38 18.97 -1.18
CA LEU A 100 4.41 19.37 -2.13
C LEU A 100 4.37 18.49 -3.40
N ARG A 101 4.21 17.17 -3.26
CA ARG A 101 4.02 16.24 -4.39
C ARG A 101 2.79 16.61 -5.22
N ALA A 102 1.65 16.84 -4.57
CA ALA A 102 0.41 17.22 -5.25
C ALA A 102 0.57 18.53 -6.03
N ARG A 103 1.24 19.54 -5.44
CA ARG A 103 1.55 20.80 -6.13
C ARG A 103 2.47 20.63 -7.33
N ALA A 104 3.46 19.74 -7.25
CA ALA A 104 4.38 19.46 -8.36
C ALA A 104 3.71 18.71 -9.52
N ALA A 105 2.66 17.93 -9.25
CA ALA A 105 1.90 17.22 -10.28
C ALA A 105 1.02 18.15 -11.13
N ILE A 106 0.56 19.28 -10.60
CA ILE A 106 -0.33 20.23 -11.31
C ILE A 106 0.35 20.86 -12.56
N PRO A 107 1.59 21.41 -12.49
CA PRO A 107 2.28 21.93 -13.66
C PRO A 107 2.59 20.89 -14.74
N ALA A 108 2.78 19.61 -14.37
CA ALA A 108 3.06 18.54 -15.33
C ALA A 108 1.81 18.12 -16.13
N ALA A 109 0.63 18.11 -15.47
CA ALA A 109 -0.63 17.80 -16.13
C ALA A 109 -1.06 18.86 -17.17
N LEU A 110 -0.73 20.14 -16.92
CA LEU A 110 -1.04 21.24 -17.83
C LEU A 110 -0.17 21.28 -19.10
N LYS A 111 1.06 20.73 -19.06
CA LYS A 111 1.95 20.66 -20.24
C LYS A 111 1.61 19.53 -21.23
N GLY A 112 0.84 18.52 -20.80
CA GLY A 112 0.45 17.38 -21.63
C GLY A 112 -0.84 17.58 -22.45
N GLN A 113 -1.51 18.73 -22.33
CA GLN A 113 -2.78 19.02 -23.03
C GLN A 113 -2.61 19.95 -24.25
N THR A 114 -1.36 20.30 -24.59
CA THR A 114 -1.02 21.13 -25.75
C THR A 114 -0.15 20.33 -26.72
N SER A 115 -0.76 19.45 -27.51
CA SER A 115 -0.20 18.86 -28.73
C SER A 115 -1.33 18.38 -29.62
#